data_AF-A0A0D2GDL0-F1
#
_entry.id   AF-A0A0D2GDL0-F1
#
_cell.length_a   1.000
_cell.length_b   1.000
_cell.length_c   1.000
_cell.angle_alpha   90.00
_cell.angle_beta   90.00
_cell.angle_gamma   90.00
#
_symmetry.space_group_name_H-M   'P 1'
#
loop_
_entity.id
_entity.type
_entity.pdbx_description
1 polymer ?
#
loop_
_entity_poly.entity_id
_entity_poly.type
_entity_poly.pdbx_seq_one_letter_code
_entity_poly.pdbx_strand_id
1 'polypeptide(L)'
;MPFIHEIRVLDLDAGRLMIAESKVKSAVRRLNLRAGINMVADNLAITRQGLLDKTPVLLVDGKIVQHSRPIETSQLIELLSELLEG
;
A
#
# COMPACT_ATOMS: atom_id res chain seq x y z
N MET A 1 15.60 -14.53 0.78
CA MET A 1 16.15 -13.19 1.06
C MET A 1 15.02 -12.34 1.65
N PRO A 2 15.23 -11.62 2.76
CA PRO A 2 14.18 -10.82 3.37
C PRO A 2 13.84 -9.59 2.50
N PHE A 3 12.57 -9.18 2.52
CA PHE A 3 12.15 -7.90 1.94
C PHE A 3 12.74 -6.76 2.77
N ILE A 4 13.12 -5.66 2.12
CA ILE A 4 13.66 -4.48 2.81
C ILE A 4 12.51 -3.62 3.34
N HIS A 5 11.42 -3.54 2.57
CA HIS A 5 10.21 -2.81 2.95
C HIS A 5 8.97 -3.71 2.89
N GLU A 6 7.98 -3.42 3.71
CA GLU A 6 6.65 -4.01 3.64
C GLU A 6 5.62 -2.96 3.22
N ILE A 7 4.94 -3.21 2.09
CA ILE A 7 3.84 -2.39 1.60
C ILE A 7 2.54 -3.15 1.81
N ARG A 8 1.60 -2.55 2.55
CA ARG A 8 0.26 -3.11 2.75
C ARG A 8 -0.81 -2.17 2.22
N VAL A 9 -1.79 -2.71 1.49
CA VAL A 9 -2.99 -1.97 1.09
C VAL A 9 -4.20 -2.59 1.77
N LEU A 10 -4.96 -1.77 2.50
CA LEU A 10 -6.16 -2.18 3.22
C LEU A 10 -7.37 -1.54 2.53
N ASP A 11 -8.25 -2.34 1.95
CA ASP A 11 -9.51 -1.88 1.38
C ASP A 11 -10.57 -2.99 1.53
N LEU A 12 -11.82 -2.61 1.79
CA LEU A 12 -12.95 -3.53 1.85
C LEU A 12 -13.46 -3.89 0.44
N ASP A 13 -13.16 -3.06 -0.54
CA ASP A 13 -13.57 -3.26 -1.93
C ASP A 13 -12.50 -4.03 -2.70
N ALA A 14 -12.80 -5.29 -3.03
CA ALA A 14 -11.89 -6.16 -3.77
C ALA A 14 -11.53 -5.63 -5.18
N GLY A 15 -12.43 -4.91 -5.84
CA GLY A 15 -12.19 -4.31 -7.15
C GLY A 15 -11.14 -3.19 -7.05
N ARG A 16 -11.29 -2.30 -6.07
CA ARG A 16 -10.29 -1.26 -5.79
C ARG A 16 -8.96 -1.85 -5.33
N LEU A 17 -8.99 -2.91 -4.52
CA LEU A 17 -7.80 -3.61 -4.05
C LEU A 17 -6.99 -4.19 -5.21
N MET A 18 -7.66 -4.82 -6.20
CA MET A 18 -7.01 -5.36 -7.39
C MET A 18 -6.35 -4.26 -8.24
N ILE A 19 -7.03 -3.13 -8.41
CA ILE A 19 -6.47 -1.96 -9.11
C ILE A 19 -5.24 -1.43 -8.36
N ALA A 20 -5.34 -1.27 -7.05
CA ALA A 20 -4.24 -0.79 -6.20
C ALA A 20 -3.04 -1.75 -6.26
N GLU A 21 -3.26 -3.06 -6.23
CA GLU A 21 -2.20 -4.06 -6.34
C GLU A 21 -1.41 -3.90 -7.64
N SER A 22 -2.10 -3.74 -8.78
CA SER A 22 -1.46 -3.52 -10.08
C SER A 22 -0.62 -2.24 -10.09
N LYS A 23 -1.15 -1.15 -9.53
CA LYS A 23 -0.43 0.14 -9.42
C LYS A 23 0.81 0.03 -8.51
N VAL A 24 0.67 -0.57 -7.34
CA VAL A 24 1.77 -0.77 -6.37
C VAL A 24 2.87 -1.66 -6.98
N LYS A 25 2.52 -2.81 -7.57
CA LYS A 25 3.49 -3.68 -8.24
C LYS A 25 4.23 -2.95 -9.36
N SER A 26 3.52 -2.12 -10.13
CA SER A 26 4.11 -1.33 -11.20
C SER A 26 5.09 -0.28 -10.67
N ALA A 27 4.74 0.42 -9.58
CA ALA A 27 5.61 1.41 -8.95
C ALA A 27 6.87 0.77 -8.35
N VAL A 28 6.71 -0.33 -7.59
CA VAL A 28 7.83 -1.09 -7.00
C VAL A 28 8.81 -1.58 -8.07
N ARG A 29 8.30 -2.10 -9.19
CA ARG A 29 9.13 -2.54 -10.33
C ARG A 29 9.89 -1.38 -10.98
N ARG A 30 9.22 -0.25 -11.21
CA ARG A 30 9.85 0.95 -11.82
C ARG A 30 10.97 1.51 -10.96
N LEU A 31 10.81 1.46 -9.64
CA LEU A 31 11.79 1.95 -8.67
C LEU A 31 12.84 0.90 -8.29
N ASN A 32 12.79 -0.31 -8.87
CA ASN A 32 13.64 -1.44 -8.51
C ASN A 32 13.67 -1.72 -7.00
N LEU A 33 12.54 -1.49 -6.32
CA LEU A 33 12.39 -1.63 -4.88
C LEU A 33 12.23 -3.10 -4.49
N ARG A 34 12.88 -3.50 -3.39
CA ARG A 34 12.71 -4.82 -2.78
C ARG A 34 11.67 -4.77 -1.67
N ALA A 35 10.39 -4.78 -2.05
CA ALA A 35 9.27 -4.70 -1.12
C ALA A 35 8.38 -5.95 -1.14
N GLY A 36 7.93 -6.38 0.03
CA GLY A 36 6.81 -7.32 0.18
C GLY A 36 5.50 -6.57 -0.02
N ILE A 37 4.58 -7.10 -0.83
CA ILE A 37 3.31 -6.44 -1.14
C ILE A 37 2.17 -7.31 -0.62
N ASN A 38 1.42 -6.78 0.35
CA ASN A 38 0.32 -7.48 1.01
C ASN A 38 -0.99 -6.73 0.83
N MET A 39 -2.00 -7.41 0.30
CA MET A 39 -3.33 -6.85 0.10
C MET A 39 -4.26 -7.40 1.18
N VAL A 40 -4.94 -6.54 1.92
CA VAL A 40 -5.77 -6.90 3.08
C VAL A 40 -7.20 -6.48 2.80
N ALA A 41 -8.07 -7.46 2.57
CA ALA A 41 -9.52 -7.27 2.41
C ALA A 41 -10.33 -7.82 3.59
N ASP A 42 -9.69 -8.10 4.71
CA ASP A 42 -10.33 -8.65 5.91
C ASP A 42 -10.92 -7.52 6.76
N ASN A 43 -12.25 -7.42 6.79
CA ASN A 43 -12.99 -6.43 7.56
C ASN A 43 -12.63 -6.44 9.06
N LEU A 44 -12.51 -7.62 9.67
CA LEU A 44 -12.19 -7.74 11.09
C LEU A 44 -10.76 -7.26 11.37
N ALA A 45 -9.81 -7.59 10.51
CA ALA A 45 -8.41 -7.16 10.62
C ALA A 45 -8.27 -5.63 10.45
N ILE A 46 -9.03 -5.02 9.55
CA ILE A 46 -9.03 -3.57 9.33
C ILE A 46 -9.72 -2.84 10.50
N THR A 47 -10.86 -3.37 10.97
CA THR A 47 -11.61 -2.81 12.10
C THR A 47 -10.79 -2.81 13.39
N ARG A 48 -10.08 -3.91 13.69
CA ARG A 48 -9.20 -4.01 14.87
C ARG A 48 -8.08 -2.99 14.90
N GLN A 49 -7.70 -2.45 13.74
CA GLN A 49 -6.70 -1.39 13.61
C GLN A 49 -7.32 0.02 13.66
N GLY A 50 -8.65 0.15 13.76
CA GLY A 50 -9.35 1.44 13.73
C GLY A 50 -9.27 2.15 12.37
N LEU A 51 -9.12 1.38 11.29
CA LEU A 51 -8.88 1.90 9.94
C LEU A 51 -10.09 1.77 8.99
N LEU A 52 -11.23 1.27 9.50
CA LEU A 52 -12.40 0.97 8.67
C LEU A 52 -12.88 2.20 7.88
N ASP A 53 -13.04 3.33 8.56
CA ASP A 53 -13.49 4.61 7.99
C ASP A 53 -12.41 5.34 7.17
N LYS A 54 -11.19 4.77 7.12
CA LYS A 54 -10.04 5.34 6.42
C LYS A 54 -9.70 4.59 5.14
N THR A 55 -10.39 3.49 4.83
CA THR A 55 -10.15 2.73 3.61
C THR A 55 -10.43 3.55 2.34
N PRO A 56 -9.67 3.35 1.24
CA PRO A 56 -8.43 2.57 1.14
C PRO A 56 -7.28 3.19 1.96
N VAL A 57 -6.46 2.35 2.61
CA VAL A 57 -5.26 2.76 3.35
C VAL A 57 -4.01 2.12 2.73
N LEU A 58 -2.96 2.91 2.55
CA LEU A 58 -1.62 2.44 2.17
C LEU A 58 -0.70 2.56 3.39
N LEU A 59 -0.09 1.44 3.76
CA LEU A 59 0.93 1.34 4.79
C LEU A 59 2.28 1.00 4.16
N VAL A 60 3.34 1.64 4.64
CA VAL A 60 4.73 1.29 4.35
C VAL A 60 5.44 1.10 5.68
N ASP A 61 6.04 -0.07 5.90
CA ASP A 61 6.75 -0.43 7.13
C ASP A 61 5.93 -0.14 8.40
N GLY A 62 4.62 -0.42 8.31
CA GLY A 62 3.65 -0.21 9.39
C GLY A 62 3.17 1.24 9.57
N LYS A 63 3.67 2.22 8.81
CA LYS A 63 3.23 3.62 8.85
C LYS A 63 2.20 3.92 7.78
N ILE A 64 1.15 4.65 8.13
CA ILE A 64 0.14 5.12 7.18
C ILE A 64 0.75 6.26 6.35
N VAL A 65 0.90 6.03 5.06
CA VAL A 65 1.41 7.04 4.11
C VAL A 65 0.27 7.69 3.32
N GLN A 66 -0.85 6.99 3.14
CA GLN A 66 -2.04 7.52 2.47
C GLN A 66 -3.31 6.83 2.98
N HIS A 67 -4.42 7.55 3.03
CA HIS A 67 -5.73 6.97 3.31
C HIS A 67 -6.87 7.79 2.68
N SER A 68 -8.09 7.21 2.65
CA SER A 68 -9.34 7.86 2.25
C SER A 68 -9.38 8.46 0.84
N ARG A 69 -8.40 8.11 -0.02
CA ARG A 69 -8.28 8.60 -1.39
C ARG A 69 -7.82 7.47 -2.31
N PRO A 70 -8.27 7.44 -3.57
CA PRO A 70 -7.75 6.50 -4.56
C PRO A 70 -6.22 6.51 -4.60
N ILE A 71 -5.63 5.33 -4.61
CA ILE A 71 -4.18 5.17 -4.72
C ILE A 71 -3.80 5.42 -6.18
N GLU A 72 -3.12 6.53 -6.45
CA GLU A 72 -2.66 6.89 -7.80
C GLU A 72 -1.20 6.53 -8.03
N THR A 73 -0.88 6.12 -9.27
CA THR A 73 0.46 5.61 -9.61
C THR A 73 1.55 6.67 -9.47
N SER A 74 1.26 7.92 -9.81
CA SER A 74 2.24 9.03 -9.67
C SER A 74 2.59 9.28 -8.20
N GLN A 75 1.57 9.33 -7.33
CA GLN A 75 1.76 9.50 -5.88
C GLN A 75 2.49 8.31 -5.26
N LEU A 76 2.21 7.09 -5.70
CA LEU A 76 2.96 5.91 -5.29
C LEU A 76 4.44 6.01 -5.64
N ILE A 77 4.78 6.49 -6.84
CA ILE A 77 6.18 6.62 -7.25
C ILE A 77 6.89 7.65 -6.38
N GLU A 78 6.26 8.80 -6.13
CA GLU A 78 6.79 9.86 -5.26
C GLU A 78 7.03 9.34 -3.83
N LEU A 79 5.99 8.80 -3.18
CA LEU A 79 6.05 8.26 -1.82
C LEU A 79 7.07 7.13 -1.67
N LEU A 80 7.15 6.24 -2.66
CA LEU A 80 8.09 5.12 -2.61
C LEU A 80 9.52 5.53 -2.98
N SER A 81 9.72 6.63 -3.71
CA SER A 81 11.06 7.16 -4.02
C SER A 81 11.73 7.77 -2.80
N GLU A 82 10.96 8.38 -1.89
CA GLU A 82 11.48 8.87 -0.60
C GLU A 82 12.11 7.73 0.25
N LEU A 83 11.63 6.49 0.07
CA LEU A 83 12.19 5.32 0.77
C LEU A 83 13.58 4.91 0.24
N LEU A 84 13.95 5.35 -0.96
CA LEU A 84 15.27 5.08 -1.55
C LEU A 84 16.32 6.11 -1.14
N GLU A 85 15.90 7.30 -0.72
CA GLU A 85 16.79 8.39 -0.31
C GLU A 85 17.11 8.37 1.20
N GLY A 86 16.39 7.54 1.96
CA GLY A 86 16.56 7.34 3.41
C GLY A 86 17.60 6.30 3.81
#